data_AF-A0A819F7R5-F1
#
_entry.id   AF-A0A819F7R5-F1
#
_cell.length_a   1.000
_cell.length_b   1.000
_cell.length_c   1.000
_cell.angle_alpha   90.00
_cell.angle_beta   90.00
_cell.angle_gamma   90.00
#
_symmetry.space_group_name_H-M   'P 1'
#
loop_
_entity.id
_entity.type
_entity.pdbx_description
1 polymer ?
#
loop_
_entity_poly.entity_id
_entity_poly.type
_entity_poly.pdbx_seq_one_letter_code
_entity_poly.pdbx_strand_id
1 'polypeptide(L)'
;MPVPSRRKRNSSSESSNGLSSSSSSSDDEEISPTKLGKSTMNRVNELTLKDDEDTISFQAPLPEYYEEPGESDDDRRILSRVLESSASGVINSDKKHIEKKKRKRLYFICVSMCKYECVRRAAKRLNFREVSDEDDWNVYWTDTSVGIERVAQMKKWQKINHFPGMSEICRKDSLTRNMSRMYKAFPKEYGFYPRAWCLPADYSDFSKYCADKKGKTFISKPDVGCQGRGIFLTKNPGKDIKPTDNFVVQVYVNRPFLIDGYKFDLRVYVAVTSCDPFRIFVYKDGLARFTTQHYEEPSNNNCKDIFMHLTNYAIQKRSDDFIRDEDTGTKRRITTINRWLIEHGYDIAKLWTEIDDVIIKVLISAHPILKHNYRACFPNHYRGSACFEILGFDILIDRKLKPCVLEVNHSPSFTTDSKLDRDIKDALIYDTLLLM
;
A
#
# COMPACT_ATOMS: atom_id res chain seq x y z
N MET A 1 -23.42 40.76 -86.11
CA MET A 1 -24.05 39.43 -86.20
C MET A 1 -23.86 38.72 -84.87
N PRO A 2 -24.84 37.95 -84.35
CA PRO A 2 -26.21 38.33 -83.99
C PRO A 2 -26.47 38.27 -82.46
N VAL A 3 -27.50 39.02 -82.06
CA VAL A 3 -28.28 39.10 -80.80
C VAL A 3 -29.25 37.86 -80.76
N PRO A 4 -30.16 37.53 -79.78
CA PRO A 4 -30.62 38.16 -78.52
C PRO A 4 -30.66 37.24 -77.25
N SER A 5 -30.68 37.76 -76.01
CA SER A 5 -31.85 38.15 -75.15
C SER A 5 -32.68 36.96 -74.62
N ARG A 6 -33.32 36.92 -73.44
CA ARG A 6 -33.69 37.88 -72.38
C ARG A 6 -34.45 37.05 -71.30
N ARG A 7 -34.47 37.56 -70.05
CA ARG A 7 -35.60 37.52 -69.07
C ARG A 7 -36.01 36.15 -68.48
N LYS A 8 -36.69 36.03 -67.34
CA LYS A 8 -36.93 36.76 -66.06
C LYS A 8 -38.09 35.97 -65.41
N ARG A 9 -38.22 36.06 -64.06
CA ARG A 9 -39.43 35.84 -63.22
C ARG A 9 -39.81 34.38 -62.95
N ASN A 10 -39.89 33.92 -61.70
CA ASN A 10 -40.72 34.28 -60.51
C ASN A 10 -41.91 33.31 -60.37
N SER A 11 -42.35 33.20 -59.10
CA SER A 11 -43.57 32.56 -58.59
C SER A 11 -43.46 31.03 -58.43
N SER A 12 -43.97 30.37 -57.40
CA SER A 12 -44.53 30.71 -56.07
C SER A 12 -45.13 29.43 -55.49
N SER A 13 -45.30 29.38 -54.16
CA SER A 13 -46.29 28.58 -53.40
C SER A 13 -46.20 27.03 -53.50
N GLU A 14 -46.39 26.24 -52.44
CA GLU A 14 -47.35 26.38 -51.35
C GLU A 14 -47.01 25.39 -50.20
N SER A 15 -47.32 25.82 -48.95
CA SER A 15 -47.93 25.08 -47.81
C SER A 15 -47.51 23.63 -47.48
N SER A 16 -47.41 23.13 -46.25
CA SER A 16 -47.73 23.59 -44.88
C SER A 16 -47.52 22.38 -43.93
N ASN A 17 -47.52 22.64 -42.62
CA ASN A 17 -47.54 21.72 -41.47
C ASN A 17 -46.13 21.28 -41.00
N GLY A 18 -45.60 21.71 -39.86
CA GLY A 18 -46.24 22.20 -38.63
C GLY A 18 -46.39 21.05 -37.65
N LEU A 19 -45.46 20.94 -36.69
CA LEU A 19 -45.78 20.76 -35.27
C LEU A 19 -44.51 20.93 -34.41
N SER A 20 -44.67 21.87 -33.49
CA SER A 20 -43.82 22.31 -32.41
C SER A 20 -43.82 21.36 -31.21
N SER A 21 -42.72 21.33 -30.47
CA SER A 21 -42.61 21.33 -28.99
C SER A 21 -41.28 20.65 -28.63
N SER A 22 -40.50 21.05 -27.63
CA SER A 22 -40.45 22.23 -26.78
C SER A 22 -39.09 22.17 -26.12
N SER A 23 -38.45 23.31 -26.02
CA SER A 23 -37.27 23.56 -25.19
C SER A 23 -37.54 23.24 -23.72
N SER A 24 -36.61 22.56 -23.07
CA SER A 24 -36.38 22.69 -21.63
C SER A 24 -34.88 22.60 -21.35
N SER A 25 -34.26 23.78 -21.37
CA SER A 25 -33.12 24.11 -20.53
C SER A 25 -33.49 23.88 -19.07
N SER A 26 -32.66 23.13 -18.35
CA SER A 26 -32.67 23.12 -16.89
C SER A 26 -31.30 23.61 -16.44
N ASP A 27 -31.25 24.93 -16.24
CA ASP A 27 -30.36 25.56 -15.28
C ASP A 27 -30.65 24.95 -13.90
N ASP A 28 -29.61 24.49 -13.21
CA ASP A 28 -29.68 24.28 -11.76
C ASP A 28 -28.79 25.34 -11.11
N GLU A 29 -29.50 26.28 -10.49
CA GLU A 29 -29.03 27.48 -9.83
C GLU A 29 -28.13 27.18 -8.62
N GLU A 30 -27.14 28.06 -8.46
CA GLU A 30 -26.51 28.39 -7.19
C GLU A 30 -27.57 28.71 -6.13
N ILE A 31 -27.43 28.10 -4.95
CA ILE A 31 -28.11 28.58 -3.74
C ILE A 31 -27.05 28.93 -2.71
N SER A 32 -26.87 30.24 -2.51
CA SER A 32 -26.50 30.83 -1.23
C SER A 32 -27.44 32.01 -0.97
N PRO A 33 -27.92 32.20 0.27
CA PRO A 33 -27.66 33.50 0.89
C PRO A 33 -27.45 33.46 2.43
N THR A 34 -26.37 34.12 2.85
CA THR A 34 -26.21 35.08 3.97
C THR A 34 -26.90 34.91 5.34
N LYS A 35 -26.03 35.00 6.37
CA LYS A 35 -26.06 35.85 7.58
C LYS A 35 -27.35 35.92 8.44
N LEU A 36 -27.26 35.27 9.60
CA LEU A 36 -27.79 35.72 10.90
C LEU A 36 -26.62 35.50 11.89
N GLY A 37 -26.10 36.46 12.66
CA GLY A 37 -26.78 37.29 13.64
C GLY A 37 -26.17 36.95 15.02
N LYS A 38 -25.29 37.83 15.52
CA LYS A 38 -24.64 37.72 16.84
C LYS A 38 -25.66 37.64 17.97
N SER A 39 -25.45 36.76 18.95
CA SER A 39 -25.89 37.02 20.33
C SER A 39 -25.08 36.23 21.38
N THR A 40 -24.45 37.01 22.26
CA THR A 40 -24.23 36.79 23.70
C THR A 40 -23.41 35.59 24.19
N MET A 41 -22.17 35.91 24.61
CA MET A 41 -21.50 35.37 25.80
C MET A 41 -22.49 35.04 26.93
N ASN A 42 -22.33 33.87 27.54
CA ASN A 42 -22.46 33.76 28.98
C ASN A 42 -21.51 32.70 29.57
N ARG A 43 -20.86 33.17 30.64
CA ARG A 43 -19.94 32.58 31.62
C ARG A 43 -19.99 31.07 31.85
N VAL A 44 -18.78 30.50 31.82
CA VAL A 44 -18.09 29.79 32.91
C VAL A 44 -18.98 29.21 34.01
N ASN A 45 -18.96 27.87 34.11
CA ASN A 45 -18.95 27.18 35.40
C ASN A 45 -17.90 26.08 35.36
N GLU A 46 -16.89 26.23 36.22
CA GLU A 46 -15.95 25.20 36.63
C GLU A 46 -16.71 24.01 37.21
N LEU A 47 -16.36 22.80 36.78
CA LEU A 47 -16.60 21.57 37.53
C LEU A 47 -15.36 20.70 37.43
N THR A 48 -14.55 20.80 38.48
CA THR A 48 -13.43 19.94 38.84
C THR A 48 -13.94 18.61 39.40
N LEU A 49 -13.60 17.49 38.76
CA LEU A 49 -13.65 16.13 39.33
C LEU A 49 -12.49 15.36 38.69
N LYS A 50 -11.34 15.28 39.38
CA LYS A 50 -10.89 14.19 40.27
C LYS A 50 -10.57 12.89 39.51
N ASP A 51 -9.27 12.60 39.52
CA ASP A 51 -8.64 11.36 39.09
C ASP A 51 -9.23 10.16 39.83
N ASP A 52 -9.72 9.17 39.09
CA ASP A 52 -9.90 7.81 39.59
C ASP A 52 -9.19 6.86 38.60
N GLU A 53 -8.10 6.26 39.08
CA GLU A 53 -7.40 5.14 38.46
C GLU A 53 -8.28 3.89 38.55
N ASP A 54 -8.92 3.50 37.44
CA ASP A 54 -9.47 2.15 37.29
C ASP A 54 -8.73 1.40 36.18
N THR A 55 -7.91 0.45 36.62
CA THR A 55 -7.11 -0.46 35.80
C THR A 55 -8.03 -1.52 35.19
N ILE A 56 -8.47 -1.33 33.95
CA ILE A 56 -9.18 -2.38 33.20
C ILE A 56 -8.16 -3.37 32.62
N SER A 57 -8.03 -4.53 33.27
CA SER A 57 -7.24 -5.66 32.77
C SER A 57 -7.96 -6.35 31.61
N PHE A 58 -7.38 -6.29 30.40
CA PHE A 58 -7.80 -7.13 29.28
C PHE A 58 -7.18 -8.54 29.42
N GLN A 59 -7.99 -9.52 29.85
CA GLN A 59 -7.66 -10.94 29.68
C GLN A 59 -8.04 -11.37 28.25
N ALA A 60 -7.05 -11.80 27.46
CA ALA A 60 -7.28 -12.47 26.20
C ALA A 60 -7.89 -13.87 26.45
N PRO A 61 -8.87 -14.34 25.66
CA PRO A 61 -9.36 -15.71 25.77
C PRO A 61 -8.26 -16.71 25.42
N LEU A 62 -8.14 -17.78 26.23
CA LEU A 62 -7.31 -18.95 25.91
C LEU A 62 -7.91 -19.68 24.69
N PRO A 63 -7.10 -20.13 23.71
CA PRO A 63 -7.62 -20.90 22.59
C PRO A 63 -8.02 -22.31 23.04
N GLU A 64 -9.20 -22.75 22.59
CA GLU A 64 -9.69 -24.12 22.72
C GLU A 64 -8.69 -25.13 22.12
N TYR A 65 -8.49 -26.23 22.84
CA TYR A 65 -7.62 -27.35 22.48
C TYR A 65 -8.01 -27.93 21.12
N TYR A 66 -7.09 -27.86 20.15
CA TYR A 66 -7.09 -28.74 18.98
C TYR A 66 -6.33 -30.03 19.33
N GLU A 67 -7.00 -31.18 19.23
CA GLU A 67 -6.34 -32.51 19.30
C GLU A 67 -5.56 -32.77 18.00
N GLU A 68 -4.27 -33.09 18.11
CA GLU A 68 -3.46 -33.59 16.97
C GLU A 68 -3.72 -35.09 16.73
N PRO A 69 -3.73 -35.57 15.46
CA PRO A 69 -3.85 -36.99 15.16
C PRO A 69 -2.55 -37.76 15.47
N GLY A 70 -2.71 -38.96 16.04
CA GLY A 70 -1.68 -39.73 16.73
C GLY A 70 -0.49 -40.24 15.89
N GLU A 71 0.66 -40.33 16.58
CA GLU A 71 1.91 -40.94 16.13
C GLU A 71 1.81 -42.48 16.06
N SER A 72 2.47 -43.06 15.05
CA SER A 72 2.47 -44.50 14.74
C SER A 72 3.32 -45.36 15.70
N ASP A 73 2.87 -46.60 15.93
CA ASP A 73 3.39 -47.57 16.92
C ASP A 73 4.86 -48.04 16.76
N ASP A 74 5.58 -47.64 15.70
CA ASP A 74 6.97 -48.06 15.49
C ASP A 74 7.99 -47.26 16.33
N ASP A 75 7.67 -46.04 16.75
CA ASP A 75 8.56 -45.22 17.60
C ASP A 75 8.57 -45.67 19.08
N ARG A 76 7.55 -46.43 19.50
CA ARG A 76 7.44 -46.96 20.87
C ARG A 76 8.41 -48.09 21.17
N ARG A 77 8.86 -48.84 20.15
CA ARG A 77 9.73 -50.03 20.34
C ARG A 77 11.22 -49.70 20.47
N ILE A 78 11.65 -48.51 20.04
CA ILE A 78 13.06 -48.10 20.12
C ILE A 78 13.36 -47.48 21.50
N LEU A 79 12.38 -46.84 22.13
CA LEU A 79 12.54 -46.21 23.45
C LEU A 79 12.53 -47.21 24.62
N SER A 80 11.87 -48.37 24.48
CA SER A 80 11.75 -49.36 25.55
C SER A 80 13.02 -50.20 25.77
N ARG A 81 13.92 -50.29 24.78
CA ARG A 81 15.17 -51.08 24.88
C ARG A 81 16.35 -50.33 25.50
N VAL A 82 16.23 -49.02 25.74
CA VAL A 82 17.31 -48.19 26.30
C VAL A 82 17.15 -47.97 27.81
N LEU A 83 16.01 -48.35 28.41
CA LEU A 83 15.67 -48.02 29.80
C LEU A 83 15.82 -49.17 30.82
N GLU A 84 16.24 -50.38 30.42
CA GLU A 84 16.34 -51.52 31.35
C GLU A 84 17.75 -51.82 31.89
N SER A 85 18.80 -51.05 31.57
CA SER A 85 20.17 -51.40 31.98
C SER A 85 20.74 -50.66 33.20
N SER A 86 19.94 -50.03 34.06
CA SER A 86 20.49 -49.31 35.22
C SER A 86 19.51 -49.22 36.40
N ALA A 87 19.28 -50.35 37.09
CA ALA A 87 18.63 -50.37 38.38
C ALA A 87 19.50 -51.10 39.40
N SER A 88 20.16 -50.36 40.30
CA SER A 88 20.65 -50.83 41.61
C SER A 88 21.06 -49.62 42.45
N GLY A 89 20.41 -49.41 43.60
CA GLY A 89 20.87 -48.49 44.64
C GLY A 89 19.82 -47.51 45.16
N VAL A 90 19.08 -47.92 46.18
CA VAL A 90 18.21 -47.06 47.00
C VAL A 90 19.07 -46.34 48.04
N ILE A 91 19.12 -45.00 48.05
CA ILE A 91 19.22 -44.18 49.27
C ILE A 91 18.39 -42.90 49.09
N ASN A 92 17.60 -42.61 50.11
CA ASN A 92 16.63 -41.52 50.24
C ASN A 92 17.31 -40.26 50.81
N SER A 93 17.26 -39.11 50.12
CA SER A 93 17.37 -37.79 50.75
C SER A 93 16.90 -36.64 49.83
N ASP A 94 15.97 -35.84 50.37
CA ASP A 94 15.63 -34.45 50.06
C ASP A 94 15.60 -34.00 48.59
N LYS A 95 14.44 -34.21 47.94
CA LYS A 95 14.08 -33.50 46.71
C LYS A 95 13.72 -32.05 47.02
N LYS A 96 14.71 -31.16 47.02
CA LYS A 96 14.48 -29.75 46.66
C LYS A 96 13.86 -29.72 45.26
N HIS A 97 12.63 -29.21 45.14
CA HIS A 97 12.02 -28.87 43.86
C HIS A 97 12.89 -27.79 43.19
N ILE A 98 13.84 -28.22 42.36
CA ILE A 98 14.49 -27.33 41.39
C ILE A 98 13.45 -27.12 40.29
N GLU A 99 12.73 -26.00 40.34
CA GLU A 99 12.04 -25.49 39.16
C GLU A 99 13.07 -25.38 38.03
N LYS A 100 13.01 -26.30 37.06
CA LYS A 100 13.76 -26.14 35.80
C LYS A 100 13.19 -24.90 35.13
N LYS A 101 13.82 -23.74 35.36
CA LYS A 101 13.59 -22.52 34.56
C LYS A 101 13.64 -22.94 33.10
N LYS A 102 12.51 -22.92 32.39
CA LYS A 102 12.46 -23.13 30.93
C LYS A 102 13.53 -22.22 30.34
N ARG A 103 14.60 -22.79 29.74
CA ARG A 103 15.63 -21.98 29.06
C ARG A 103 14.88 -21.15 28.02
N LYS A 104 14.85 -19.83 28.20
CA LYS A 104 14.27 -18.92 27.20
C LYS A 104 14.95 -19.25 25.87
N ARG A 105 14.17 -19.68 24.87
CA ARG A 105 14.69 -19.90 23.52
C ARG A 105 15.31 -18.59 23.06
N LEU A 106 16.56 -18.68 22.64
CA LEU A 106 17.32 -17.56 22.17
C LEU A 106 17.24 -17.55 20.66
N TYR A 107 16.76 -16.44 20.09
CA TYR A 107 16.70 -16.25 18.65
C TYR A 107 17.77 -15.26 18.21
N PHE A 108 18.32 -15.48 17.02
CA PHE A 108 19.40 -14.68 16.45
C PHE A 108 18.89 -13.96 15.21
N ILE A 109 19.25 -12.68 15.07
CA ILE A 109 18.91 -11.86 13.90
C ILE A 109 20.18 -11.27 13.30
N CYS A 110 20.31 -11.38 11.99
CA CYS A 110 21.34 -10.68 11.23
C CYS A 110 20.71 -9.44 10.60
N VAL A 111 21.23 -8.26 10.93
CA VAL A 111 20.78 -6.96 10.41
C VAL A 111 21.94 -6.17 9.78
N SER A 112 23.00 -6.87 9.33
CA SER A 112 24.19 -6.27 8.72
C SER A 112 23.87 -5.44 7.47
N MET A 113 22.84 -5.86 6.72
CA MET A 113 22.34 -5.18 5.52
C MET A 113 21.12 -4.29 5.80
N CYS A 114 20.91 -3.90 7.07
CA CYS A 114 19.81 -3.05 7.49
C CYS A 114 20.30 -1.77 8.17
N LYS A 115 19.88 -0.62 7.65
CA LYS A 115 20.22 0.70 8.21
C LYS A 115 19.17 1.23 9.22
N TYR A 116 18.04 0.55 9.38
CA TYR A 116 16.91 1.10 10.13
C TYR A 116 16.93 0.68 11.61
N GLU A 117 17.06 1.67 12.50
CA GLU A 117 17.09 1.45 13.94
C GLU A 117 15.78 0.88 14.52
N CYS A 118 14.62 1.10 13.87
CA CYS A 118 13.36 0.50 14.31
C CYS A 118 13.41 -1.04 14.30
N VAL A 119 14.15 -1.65 13.36
CA VAL A 119 14.33 -3.09 13.27
C VAL A 119 15.15 -3.59 14.46
N ARG A 120 16.27 -2.91 14.77
CA ARG A 120 17.09 -3.21 15.96
C ARG A 120 16.30 -3.06 17.27
N ARG A 121 15.50 -2.00 17.40
CA ARG A 121 14.63 -1.77 18.55
C ARG A 121 13.59 -2.88 18.73
N ALA A 122 12.89 -3.27 17.65
CA ALA A 122 11.89 -4.33 17.68
C ALA A 122 12.53 -5.70 18.01
N ALA A 123 13.65 -6.02 17.38
CA ALA A 123 14.41 -7.24 17.65
C ALA A 123 14.85 -7.34 19.12
N LYS A 124 15.42 -6.25 19.67
CA LYS A 124 15.80 -6.18 21.09
C LYS A 124 14.60 -6.38 22.01
N ARG A 125 13.45 -5.77 21.71
CA ARG A 125 12.21 -5.93 22.49
C ARG A 125 11.69 -7.37 22.48
N LEU A 126 11.93 -8.11 21.41
CA LEU A 126 11.60 -9.54 21.27
C LEU A 126 12.71 -10.48 21.78
N ASN A 127 13.77 -9.95 22.40
CA ASN A 127 14.92 -10.71 22.91
C ASN A 127 15.73 -11.45 21.83
N PHE A 128 15.73 -10.95 20.59
CA PHE A 128 16.70 -11.42 19.59
C PHE A 128 18.11 -10.93 19.96
N ARG A 129 19.12 -11.76 19.68
CA ARG A 129 20.52 -11.35 19.68
C ARG A 129 20.96 -11.02 18.27
N GLU A 130 21.52 -9.83 18.09
CA GLU A 130 22.15 -9.42 16.84
C GLU A 130 23.44 -10.22 16.62
N VAL A 131 23.62 -10.74 15.41
CA VAL A 131 24.78 -11.53 14.98
C VAL A 131 25.25 -11.08 13.60
N SER A 132 26.47 -11.47 13.21
CA SER A 132 26.98 -11.15 11.87
C SER A 132 26.40 -12.08 10.80
N ASP A 133 26.76 -11.88 9.53
CA ASP A 133 26.27 -12.73 8.43
C ASP A 133 26.97 -14.11 8.43
N GLU A 134 28.17 -14.16 8.99
CA GLU A 134 29.01 -15.37 9.11
C GLU A 134 28.56 -16.29 10.25
N ASP A 135 27.80 -15.76 11.22
CA ASP A 135 27.25 -16.48 12.36
C ASP A 135 25.95 -17.25 12.01
N ASP A 136 25.53 -18.17 12.88
CA ASP A 136 24.25 -18.87 12.71
C ASP A 136 23.08 -17.95 13.14
N TRP A 137 22.21 -17.59 12.19
CA TRP A 137 21.07 -16.71 12.41
C TRP A 137 19.72 -17.42 12.18
N ASN A 138 18.64 -16.91 12.79
CA ASN A 138 17.27 -17.36 12.53
C ASN A 138 16.55 -16.44 11.55
N VAL A 139 16.75 -15.13 11.66
CA VAL A 139 16.16 -14.12 10.78
C VAL A 139 17.27 -13.32 10.13
N TYR A 140 17.22 -13.19 8.81
CA TYR A 140 18.05 -12.26 8.05
C TYR A 140 17.19 -11.10 7.58
N TRP A 141 17.56 -9.89 7.99
CA TRP A 141 16.88 -8.66 7.58
C TRP A 141 17.80 -7.82 6.69
N THR A 142 17.34 -7.51 5.49
CA THR A 142 18.02 -6.66 4.52
C THR A 142 17.10 -5.57 4.00
N ASP A 143 17.67 -4.40 3.68
CA ASP A 143 16.91 -3.30 3.09
C ASP A 143 16.73 -3.44 1.57
N THR A 144 17.52 -4.32 0.93
CA THR A 144 17.54 -4.52 -0.52
C THR A 144 16.98 -5.88 -0.91
N SER A 145 16.44 -5.96 -2.13
CA SER A 145 16.01 -7.22 -2.74
C SER A 145 17.11 -8.29 -2.68
N VAL A 146 16.69 -9.54 -2.50
CA VAL A 146 17.57 -10.70 -2.34
C VAL A 146 17.74 -11.44 -3.65
N GLY A 147 18.97 -11.85 -3.97
CA GLY A 147 19.26 -12.70 -5.11
C GLY A 147 18.85 -14.15 -4.85
N ILE A 148 18.48 -14.88 -5.92
CA ILE A 148 18.06 -16.29 -5.86
C ILE A 148 19.14 -17.16 -5.20
N GLU A 149 20.42 -16.91 -5.49
CA GLU A 149 21.55 -17.67 -4.94
C GLU A 149 21.60 -17.61 -3.40
N ARG A 150 21.41 -16.42 -2.82
CA ARG A 150 21.41 -16.23 -1.36
C ARG A 150 20.26 -16.97 -0.71
N VAL A 151 19.08 -16.87 -1.31
CA VAL A 151 17.85 -17.50 -0.83
C VAL A 151 17.98 -19.04 -0.87
N ALA A 152 18.57 -19.58 -1.94
CA ALA A 152 18.77 -21.02 -2.11
C ALA A 152 19.78 -21.65 -1.11
N GLN A 153 20.69 -20.85 -0.54
CA GLN A 153 21.67 -21.31 0.45
C GLN A 153 21.12 -21.35 1.89
N MET A 154 19.90 -20.85 2.12
CA MET A 154 19.31 -20.78 3.46
C MET A 154 18.97 -22.16 4.02
N LYS A 155 19.21 -22.32 5.32
CA LYS A 155 18.85 -23.51 6.10
C LYS A 155 17.33 -23.56 6.36
N LYS A 156 16.82 -24.74 6.75
CA LYS A 156 15.37 -24.98 6.91
C LYS A 156 14.69 -24.16 8.02
N TRP A 157 15.46 -23.64 8.98
CA TRP A 157 14.96 -22.83 10.10
C TRP A 157 15.15 -21.33 9.89
N GLN A 158 15.78 -20.94 8.78
CA GLN A 158 16.12 -19.57 8.48
C GLN A 158 14.97 -18.87 7.78
N LYS A 159 14.74 -17.61 8.15
CA LYS A 159 13.76 -16.71 7.53
C LYS A 159 14.42 -15.46 6.98
N ILE A 160 13.89 -14.93 5.89
CA ILE A 160 14.36 -13.69 5.25
C ILE A 160 13.18 -12.78 4.89
N ASN A 161 13.39 -11.47 4.97
CA ASN A 161 12.34 -10.46 4.83
C ASN A 161 11.99 -10.07 3.37
N HIS A 162 12.25 -10.95 2.39
CA HIS A 162 11.88 -10.77 0.99
C HIS A 162 11.52 -12.08 0.28
N PHE A 163 10.57 -12.05 -0.66
CA PHE A 163 10.31 -13.15 -1.58
C PHE A 163 11.08 -13.00 -2.91
N PRO A 164 11.63 -14.09 -3.46
CA PRO A 164 12.17 -14.08 -4.81
C PRO A 164 11.05 -13.85 -5.83
N GLY A 165 11.18 -12.81 -6.66
CA GLY A 165 10.19 -12.46 -7.69
C GLY A 165 9.19 -11.37 -7.30
N MET A 166 9.27 -10.78 -6.10
CA MET A 166 8.38 -9.68 -5.71
C MET A 166 8.52 -8.43 -6.61
N SER A 167 9.62 -8.32 -7.37
CA SER A 167 9.81 -7.31 -8.40
C SER A 167 8.69 -7.26 -9.45
N GLU A 168 7.94 -8.36 -9.64
CA GLU A 168 6.78 -8.43 -10.54
C GLU A 168 5.71 -7.38 -10.26
N ILE A 169 5.55 -6.96 -8.99
CA ILE A 169 4.63 -5.88 -8.60
C ILE A 169 5.34 -4.66 -8.01
N CYS A 170 6.61 -4.79 -7.61
CA CYS A 170 7.35 -3.70 -7.00
C CYS A 170 8.16 -2.85 -7.98
N ARG A 171 8.36 -3.30 -9.22
CA ARG A 171 8.85 -2.43 -10.29
C ARG A 171 7.68 -1.85 -11.08
N LYS A 172 7.76 -0.57 -11.43
CA LYS A 172 6.67 0.16 -12.10
C LYS A 172 6.29 -0.48 -13.43
N ASP A 173 7.29 -0.86 -14.22
CA ASP A 173 7.12 -1.51 -15.52
C ASP A 173 6.45 -2.88 -15.39
N SER A 174 6.89 -3.68 -14.44
CA SER A 174 6.38 -5.03 -14.18
C SER A 174 4.97 -5.00 -13.61
N LEU A 175 4.70 -4.09 -12.67
CA LEU A 175 3.35 -3.82 -12.17
C LEU A 175 2.42 -3.40 -13.30
N THR A 176 2.85 -2.47 -14.17
CA THR A 176 2.06 -2.00 -15.31
C THR A 176 1.71 -3.14 -16.26
N ARG A 177 2.69 -3.99 -16.60
CA ARG A 177 2.48 -5.17 -17.45
C ARG A 177 1.52 -6.17 -16.82
N ASN A 178 1.70 -6.49 -15.53
CA ASN A 178 0.84 -7.42 -14.80
C ASN A 178 -0.60 -6.88 -14.66
N MET A 179 -0.77 -5.61 -14.29
CA MET A 179 -2.10 -4.97 -14.20
C MET A 179 -2.79 -4.90 -15.57
N SER A 180 -2.05 -4.57 -16.64
CA SER A 180 -2.59 -4.54 -18.00
C SER A 180 -3.03 -5.93 -18.48
N ARG A 181 -2.25 -6.97 -18.17
CA ARG A 181 -2.62 -8.37 -18.45
C ARG A 181 -3.89 -8.76 -17.71
N MET A 182 -3.95 -8.47 -16.41
CA MET A 182 -5.11 -8.80 -15.58
C MET A 182 -6.36 -8.02 -16.00
N TYR A 183 -6.24 -6.74 -16.37
CA TYR A 183 -7.35 -5.94 -16.89
C TYR A 183 -7.90 -6.47 -18.21
N LYS A 184 -7.04 -6.94 -19.13
CA LYS A 184 -7.49 -7.56 -20.39
C LYS A 184 -8.30 -8.84 -20.14
N ALA A 185 -7.90 -9.64 -19.15
CA ALA A 185 -8.60 -10.88 -18.80
C ALA A 185 -9.87 -10.63 -17.95
N PHE A 186 -9.80 -9.66 -17.03
CA PHE A 186 -10.82 -9.39 -16.02
C PHE A 186 -11.09 -7.88 -15.89
N PRO A 187 -11.67 -7.24 -16.93
CA PRO A 187 -11.79 -5.77 -16.99
C PRO A 187 -12.68 -5.17 -15.89
N LYS A 188 -13.65 -5.94 -15.37
CA LYS A 188 -14.51 -5.51 -14.25
C LYS A 188 -13.79 -5.53 -12.91
N GLU A 189 -12.77 -6.38 -12.75
CA GLU A 189 -12.11 -6.63 -11.47
C GLU A 189 -10.85 -5.77 -11.27
N TYR A 190 -10.18 -5.38 -12.37
CA TYR A 190 -8.88 -4.68 -12.35
C TYR A 190 -8.96 -3.21 -12.78
N GLY A 191 -10.15 -2.60 -12.72
CA GLY A 191 -10.37 -1.17 -13.03
C GLY A 191 -9.77 -0.19 -12.03
N PHE A 192 -9.20 -0.67 -10.92
CA PHE A 192 -8.57 0.14 -9.88
C PHE A 192 -7.16 0.65 -10.24
N TYR A 193 -6.53 0.09 -11.28
CA TYR A 193 -5.21 0.56 -11.75
C TYR A 193 -5.38 1.50 -12.95
N PRO A 194 -4.98 2.78 -12.85
CA PRO A 194 -5.10 3.71 -13.97
C PRO A 194 -4.32 3.21 -15.18
N ARG A 195 -4.93 3.29 -16.37
CA ARG A 195 -4.33 2.81 -17.63
C ARG A 195 -2.92 3.40 -17.80
N ALA A 196 -1.97 2.53 -18.11
CA ALA A 196 -0.56 2.89 -18.23
C ALA A 196 0.12 2.12 -19.37
N TRP A 197 1.29 2.62 -19.78
CA TRP A 197 2.08 2.13 -20.90
C TRP A 197 3.56 2.14 -20.51
N CYS A 198 4.29 1.07 -20.86
CA CYS A 198 5.74 0.97 -20.68
C CYS A 198 6.44 1.42 -21.97
N LEU A 199 7.03 2.61 -21.94
CA LEU A 199 7.81 3.12 -23.07
C LEU A 199 9.24 2.59 -23.04
N PRO A 200 9.88 2.38 -24.21
CA PRO A 200 9.39 2.68 -25.57
C PRO A 200 8.44 1.61 -26.16
N ALA A 201 8.34 0.43 -25.54
CA ALA A 201 7.63 -0.73 -26.09
C ALA A 201 6.16 -0.44 -26.47
N ASP A 202 5.46 0.31 -25.62
CA ASP A 202 4.03 0.60 -25.78
C ASP A 202 3.74 1.95 -26.47
N TYR A 203 4.75 2.63 -27.02
CA TYR A 203 4.58 4.00 -27.56
C TYR A 203 3.51 4.09 -28.65
N SER A 204 3.40 3.07 -29.51
CA SER A 204 2.39 3.06 -30.57
C SER A 204 0.96 3.02 -30.02
N ASP A 205 0.70 2.19 -28.99
CA ASP A 205 -0.63 2.13 -28.33
C ASP A 205 -0.91 3.42 -27.57
N PHE A 206 0.11 3.95 -26.87
CA PHE A 206 0.00 5.22 -26.17
C PHE A 206 -0.37 6.39 -27.10
N SER A 207 0.31 6.50 -28.24
CA SER A 207 0.06 7.54 -29.24
C SER A 207 -1.37 7.44 -29.82
N LYS A 208 -1.82 6.22 -30.14
CA LYS A 208 -3.21 5.97 -30.58
C LYS A 208 -4.22 6.40 -29.52
N TYR A 209 -4.00 6.01 -28.26
CA TYR A 209 -4.86 6.42 -27.16
C TYR A 209 -4.93 7.94 -26.99
N CYS A 210 -3.81 8.65 -27.13
CA CYS A 210 -3.78 10.11 -27.07
C CYS A 210 -4.57 10.77 -28.20
N ALA A 211 -4.53 10.20 -29.42
CA ALA A 211 -5.31 10.67 -30.55
C ALA A 211 -6.82 10.49 -30.32
N ASP A 212 -7.22 9.34 -29.77
CA ASP A 212 -8.62 8.98 -29.51
C ASP A 212 -9.22 9.71 -28.30
N LYS A 213 -8.42 9.92 -27.24
CA LYS A 213 -8.86 10.47 -25.95
C LYS A 213 -8.21 11.82 -25.68
N LYS A 214 -8.66 12.84 -26.41
CA LYS A 214 -8.21 14.23 -26.26
C LYS A 214 -8.47 14.78 -24.86
N GLY A 215 -7.59 15.66 -24.39
CA GLY A 215 -7.75 16.39 -23.12
C GLY A 215 -7.38 15.62 -21.85
N LYS A 216 -6.92 14.37 -21.96
CA LYS A 216 -6.41 13.60 -20.82
C LYS A 216 -5.07 14.17 -20.32
N THR A 217 -4.89 14.11 -19.01
CA THR A 217 -3.62 14.40 -18.34
C THR A 217 -2.89 13.09 -18.07
N PHE A 218 -1.58 13.08 -18.28
CA PHE A 218 -0.72 11.94 -18.04
C PHE A 218 0.33 12.28 -16.99
N ILE A 219 0.75 11.28 -16.23
CA ILE A 219 1.90 11.34 -15.33
C ILE A 219 2.96 10.38 -15.87
N SER A 220 4.15 10.90 -16.13
CA SER A 220 5.29 10.14 -16.61
C SER A 220 6.22 9.85 -15.44
N LYS A 221 6.59 8.58 -15.26
CA LYS A 221 7.41 8.10 -14.15
C LYS A 221 8.64 7.38 -14.71
N PRO A 222 9.87 7.76 -14.34
CA PRO A 222 11.07 7.01 -14.72
C PRO A 222 11.00 5.55 -14.25
N ASP A 223 11.45 4.63 -15.11
CA ASP A 223 11.58 3.21 -14.78
C ASP A 223 12.53 3.00 -13.58
N VAL A 224 13.64 3.75 -13.58
CA VAL A 224 14.63 3.76 -12.51
C VAL A 224 14.52 5.07 -11.74
N GLY A 225 14.08 4.98 -10.49
CA GLY A 225 13.95 6.15 -9.63
C GLY A 225 13.01 5.92 -8.44
N CYS A 226 13.27 6.66 -7.37
CA CYS A 226 12.45 6.71 -6.17
C CYS A 226 12.24 8.17 -5.74
N GLN A 227 11.36 8.40 -4.76
CA GLN A 227 11.15 9.72 -4.14
C GLN A 227 10.61 10.81 -5.08
N GLY A 228 9.96 10.42 -6.18
CA GLY A 228 9.32 11.35 -7.12
C GLY A 228 10.26 12.11 -8.05
N ARG A 229 11.57 11.80 -8.06
CA ARG A 229 12.52 12.42 -8.99
C ARG A 229 12.22 12.04 -10.45
N GLY A 230 12.22 13.04 -11.33
CA GLY A 230 11.95 12.86 -12.76
C GLY A 230 10.48 12.62 -13.12
N ILE A 231 9.57 12.67 -12.14
CA ILE A 231 8.14 12.60 -12.40
C ILE A 231 7.66 13.96 -12.93
N PHE A 232 6.85 13.95 -13.98
CA PHE A 232 6.18 15.15 -14.47
C PHE A 232 4.77 14.82 -14.97
N LEU A 233 3.90 15.83 -14.95
CA LEU A 233 2.58 15.75 -15.56
C LEU A 233 2.60 16.46 -16.92
N THR A 234 1.80 15.97 -17.87
CA THR A 234 1.60 16.62 -19.16
C THR A 234 0.18 16.48 -19.67
N LYS A 235 -0.32 17.53 -20.32
CA LYS A 235 -1.53 17.51 -21.16
C LYS A 235 -1.21 17.52 -22.66
N ASN A 236 0.07 17.62 -23.02
CA ASN A 236 0.57 17.67 -24.40
C ASN A 236 1.56 16.52 -24.65
N PRO A 237 1.13 15.26 -24.50
CA PRO A 237 2.03 14.11 -24.54
C PRO A 237 2.82 14.01 -25.85
N GLY A 238 2.25 14.40 -26.99
CA GLY A 238 2.95 14.37 -28.29
C GLY A 238 4.11 15.37 -28.42
N LYS A 239 4.19 16.39 -27.55
CA LYS A 239 5.31 17.33 -27.48
C LYS A 239 6.32 16.90 -26.41
N ASP A 240 5.81 16.47 -25.26
CA ASP A 240 6.61 16.31 -24.05
C ASP A 240 7.19 14.88 -23.89
N ILE A 241 6.69 13.90 -24.63
CA ILE A 241 7.10 12.49 -24.54
C ILE A 241 7.57 12.01 -25.91
N LYS A 242 8.81 11.52 -25.98
CA LYS A 242 9.44 11.03 -27.21
C LYS A 242 9.30 9.51 -27.35
N PRO A 243 9.32 8.97 -28.58
CA PRO A 243 9.26 7.52 -28.82
C PRO A 243 10.39 6.72 -28.18
N THR A 244 11.54 7.35 -27.92
CA THR A 244 12.74 6.74 -27.35
C THR A 244 12.82 6.87 -25.84
N ASP A 245 11.86 7.56 -25.22
CA ASP A 245 11.90 7.78 -23.78
C ASP A 245 11.62 6.47 -23.01
N ASN A 246 12.27 6.34 -21.85
CA ASN A 246 12.13 5.17 -20.98
C ASN A 246 11.32 5.53 -19.73
N PHE A 247 10.00 5.49 -19.86
CA PHE A 247 9.04 5.86 -18.83
C PHE A 247 7.89 4.86 -18.74
N VAL A 248 7.35 4.71 -17.54
CA VAL A 248 5.94 4.32 -17.37
C VAL A 248 5.10 5.58 -17.47
N VAL A 249 4.29 5.68 -18.50
CA VAL A 249 3.31 6.76 -18.69
C VAL A 249 1.96 6.25 -18.24
N GLN A 250 1.28 6.99 -17.36
CA GLN A 250 0.01 6.59 -16.76
C GLN A 250 -1.04 7.69 -16.87
N VAL A 251 -2.30 7.34 -17.10
CA VAL A 251 -3.41 8.29 -17.02
C VAL A 251 -3.48 8.85 -15.60
N TYR A 252 -3.42 10.17 -15.46
CA TYR A 252 -3.46 10.82 -14.16
C TYR A 252 -4.88 10.84 -13.59
N VAL A 253 -5.02 10.51 -12.30
CA VAL A 253 -6.27 10.64 -11.55
C VAL A 253 -6.50 12.12 -11.24
N ASN A 254 -7.28 12.79 -12.08
CA ASN A 254 -7.51 14.24 -12.01
C ASN A 254 -8.58 14.67 -11.00
N ARG A 255 -9.33 13.73 -10.42
CA ARG A 255 -10.35 14.00 -9.40
C ARG A 255 -10.11 13.11 -8.19
N PRO A 256 -9.01 13.32 -7.45
CA PRO A 256 -8.80 12.62 -6.19
C PRO A 256 -9.84 13.06 -5.14
N PHE A 257 -10.04 12.24 -4.14
CA PHE A 257 -10.67 12.68 -2.90
C PHE A 257 -9.75 13.68 -2.21
N LEU A 258 -10.32 14.75 -1.66
CA LEU A 258 -9.58 15.83 -1.02
C LEU A 258 -10.03 15.96 0.43
N ILE A 259 -9.08 16.28 1.31
CA ILE A 259 -9.34 16.67 2.69
C ILE A 259 -8.78 18.07 2.85
N ASP A 260 -9.60 18.99 3.35
CA ASP A 260 -9.25 20.42 3.48
C ASP A 260 -8.78 21.06 2.17
N GLY A 261 -9.21 20.53 1.02
CA GLY A 261 -8.77 20.97 -0.31
C GLY A 261 -7.38 20.49 -0.74
N TYR A 262 -6.72 19.63 0.03
CA TYR A 262 -5.41 19.06 -0.30
C TYR A 262 -5.54 17.63 -0.83
N LYS A 263 -4.68 17.30 -1.80
CA LYS A 263 -4.55 15.93 -2.31
C LYS A 263 -3.72 15.12 -1.33
N PHE A 264 -4.10 13.87 -1.12
CA PHE A 264 -3.30 12.94 -0.32
C PHE A 264 -3.29 11.54 -0.92
N ASP A 265 -2.32 10.73 -0.51
CA ASP A 265 -2.36 9.29 -0.71
C ASP A 265 -2.15 8.55 0.62
N LEU A 266 -2.44 7.25 0.60
CA LEU A 266 -2.32 6.35 1.72
C LEU A 266 -1.14 5.41 1.48
N ARG A 267 -0.17 5.42 2.40
CA ARG A 267 0.84 4.38 2.56
C ARG A 267 0.28 3.30 3.48
N VAL A 268 -0.23 2.23 2.88
CA VAL A 268 -0.72 1.05 3.58
C VAL A 268 0.40 0.02 3.67
N TYR A 269 0.63 -0.53 4.86
CA TYR A 269 1.62 -1.57 5.08
C TYR A 269 0.96 -2.95 4.99
N VAL A 270 1.54 -3.84 4.18
CA VAL A 270 1.01 -5.18 3.92
C VAL A 270 2.11 -6.20 4.16
N ALA A 271 1.89 -7.15 5.07
CA ALA A 271 2.81 -8.25 5.32
C ALA A 271 2.36 -9.50 4.56
N VAL A 272 3.20 -10.00 3.66
CA VAL A 272 3.05 -11.33 3.05
C VAL A 272 3.91 -12.29 3.88
N THR A 273 3.29 -13.30 4.47
CA THR A 273 3.98 -14.19 5.43
C THR A 273 4.23 -15.58 4.85
N SER A 274 3.57 -15.90 3.75
CA SER A 274 3.71 -17.15 3.01
C SER A 274 3.10 -16.95 1.63
N CYS A 275 3.69 -17.53 0.58
CA CYS A 275 3.10 -17.62 -0.75
C CYS A 275 2.49 -19.00 -1.07
N ASP A 276 2.72 -19.99 -0.20
CA ASP A 276 2.22 -21.37 -0.36
C ASP A 276 2.02 -22.07 1.02
N PRO A 277 0.83 -21.97 1.66
CA PRO A 277 -0.38 -21.28 1.21
C PRO A 277 -0.22 -19.75 1.25
N PHE A 278 -0.98 -19.02 0.43
CA PHE A 278 -0.87 -17.56 0.36
C PHE A 278 -1.49 -16.91 1.62
N ARG A 279 -0.69 -16.13 2.37
CA ARG A 279 -1.12 -15.48 3.62
C ARG A 279 -0.69 -14.01 3.62
N ILE A 280 -1.69 -13.14 3.65
CA ILE A 280 -1.55 -11.68 3.53
C ILE A 280 -2.18 -11.03 4.77
N PHE A 281 -1.50 -10.04 5.34
CA PHE A 281 -1.98 -9.26 6.47
C PHE A 281 -1.86 -7.78 6.13
N VAL A 282 -2.94 -7.02 6.31
CA VAL A 282 -2.95 -5.57 6.15
C VAL A 282 -2.82 -4.95 7.53
N TYR A 283 -1.85 -4.05 7.70
CA TYR A 283 -1.67 -3.34 8.97
C TYR A 283 -2.76 -2.29 9.13
N LYS A 284 -3.37 -2.22 10.33
CA LYS A 284 -4.53 -1.36 10.61
C LYS A 284 -4.19 0.14 10.73
N ASP A 285 -2.91 0.49 10.66
CA ASP A 285 -2.45 1.87 10.64
C ASP A 285 -1.41 2.06 9.51
N GLY A 286 -1.09 3.32 9.22
CA GLY A 286 -0.14 3.67 8.17
C GLY A 286 -0.03 5.19 8.06
N LEU A 287 0.46 5.68 6.92
CA LEU A 287 0.69 7.10 6.73
C LEU A 287 -0.21 7.66 5.63
N ALA A 288 -0.96 8.70 5.94
CA ALA A 288 -1.57 9.57 4.93
C ALA A 288 -0.59 10.72 4.63
N ARG A 289 -0.27 10.93 3.34
CA ARG A 289 0.71 11.93 2.90
C ARG A 289 0.03 12.96 2.02
N PHE A 290 0.06 14.21 2.47
CA PHE A 290 -0.65 15.33 1.85
C PHE A 290 0.28 16.17 0.99
N THR A 291 -0.31 16.86 0.03
CA THR A 291 0.30 18.00 -0.67
C THR A 291 0.34 19.22 0.24
N THR A 292 1.30 20.13 0.02
CA THR A 292 1.38 21.40 0.75
C THR A 292 0.58 22.52 0.08
N GLN A 293 0.20 22.35 -1.19
CA GLN A 293 -0.67 23.27 -1.89
C GLN A 293 -2.06 22.69 -2.13
N HIS A 294 -3.06 23.58 -2.14
CA HIS A 294 -4.43 23.26 -2.50
C HIS A 294 -4.51 22.66 -3.90
N TYR A 295 -5.32 21.62 -4.04
CA TYR A 295 -5.45 20.90 -5.28
C TYR A 295 -6.37 21.62 -6.26
N GLU A 296 -5.88 21.79 -7.49
CA GLU A 296 -6.71 22.13 -8.65
C GLU A 296 -6.61 21.03 -9.71
N GLU A 297 -7.65 20.88 -10.54
CA GLU A 297 -7.58 19.95 -11.67
C GLU A 297 -6.43 20.37 -12.62
N PRO A 298 -5.70 19.40 -13.22
CA PRO A 298 -4.56 19.74 -14.05
C PRO A 298 -4.93 20.56 -15.29
N SER A 299 -4.24 21.68 -15.46
CA SER A 299 -4.27 22.61 -16.58
C SER A 299 -2.85 22.79 -17.13
N ASN A 300 -2.71 23.45 -18.28
CA ASN A 300 -1.39 23.75 -18.83
C ASN A 300 -0.54 24.66 -17.91
N ASN A 301 -1.19 25.38 -16.97
CA ASN A 301 -0.55 26.34 -16.09
C ASN A 301 -0.05 25.69 -14.78
N ASN A 302 -0.74 24.66 -14.27
CA ASN A 302 -0.41 24.04 -12.98
C ASN A 302 0.23 22.64 -13.09
N CYS A 303 0.33 22.02 -14.28
CA CYS A 303 0.95 20.68 -14.42
C CYS A 303 2.41 20.60 -13.95
N LYS A 304 3.12 21.73 -13.87
CA LYS A 304 4.50 21.80 -13.37
C LYS A 304 4.57 21.98 -11.86
N ASP A 305 3.45 22.24 -11.19
CA ASP A 305 3.40 22.39 -9.75
C ASP A 305 3.45 21.01 -9.08
N ILE A 306 4.67 20.61 -8.72
CA ILE A 306 4.92 19.34 -8.06
C ILE A 306 4.38 19.31 -6.63
N PHE A 307 4.23 20.48 -5.98
CA PHE A 307 3.75 20.56 -4.60
C PHE A 307 2.23 20.37 -4.53
N MET A 308 1.50 20.73 -5.59
CA MET A 308 0.06 20.48 -5.75
C MET A 308 -0.25 19.04 -6.19
N HIS A 309 0.61 18.41 -6.98
CA HIS A 309 0.26 17.16 -7.67
C HIS A 309 0.96 15.91 -7.14
N LEU A 310 2.09 16.02 -6.42
CA LEU A 310 2.86 14.87 -5.95
C LEU A 310 2.88 14.80 -4.41
N THR A 311 2.39 13.71 -3.83
CA THR A 311 2.25 13.49 -2.37
C THR A 311 3.54 12.98 -1.70
N ASN A 312 4.61 12.73 -2.46
CA ASN A 312 5.83 12.13 -1.92
C ASN A 312 6.48 13.04 -0.86
N TYR A 313 6.66 12.52 0.36
CA TYR A 313 7.32 13.23 1.47
C TYR A 313 8.66 13.88 1.09
N ALA A 314 9.48 13.23 0.26
CA ALA A 314 10.78 13.74 -0.16
C ALA A 314 10.69 15.01 -1.02
N ILE A 315 9.57 15.22 -1.71
CA ILE A 315 9.24 16.43 -2.45
C ILE A 315 8.65 17.44 -1.47
N GLN A 316 7.60 17.05 -0.75
CA GLN A 316 6.82 17.94 0.12
C GLN A 316 7.66 18.58 1.21
N LYS A 317 8.63 17.87 1.80
CA LYS A 317 9.53 18.41 2.82
C LYS A 317 10.41 19.58 2.36
N ARG A 318 10.43 19.88 1.06
CA ARG A 318 11.18 21.00 0.45
C ARG A 318 10.30 22.23 0.22
N SER A 319 9.00 22.12 0.42
CA SER A 319 8.07 23.25 0.36
C SER A 319 8.20 24.07 1.64
N ASP A 320 8.13 25.39 1.52
CA ASP A 320 8.12 26.31 2.66
C ASP A 320 6.86 26.16 3.52
N ASP A 321 5.77 25.66 2.91
CA ASP A 321 4.46 25.41 3.57
C ASP A 321 4.40 24.01 4.24
N PHE A 322 5.54 23.35 4.43
CA PHE A 322 5.57 22.00 5.01
C PHE A 322 5.29 22.03 6.53
N ILE A 323 4.04 21.70 6.89
CA ILE A 323 3.61 21.64 8.30
C ILE A 323 3.97 20.28 8.92
N ARG A 324 4.73 20.33 10.02
CA ARG A 324 5.07 19.19 10.90
C ARG A 324 4.14 19.15 12.11
N ASP A 325 2.88 18.86 11.85
CA ASP A 325 1.87 18.65 12.89
C ASP A 325 1.21 17.26 12.70
N GLU A 326 0.90 16.56 13.79
CA GLU A 326 0.42 15.17 13.69
C GLU A 326 -1.04 15.06 13.23
N ASP A 327 -1.87 16.08 13.51
CA ASP A 327 -3.30 16.07 13.24
C ASP A 327 -3.69 16.91 12.00
N THR A 328 -2.98 18.02 11.77
CA THR A 328 -3.23 18.97 10.68
C THR A 328 -2.09 19.03 9.66
N GLY A 329 -0.94 18.42 9.96
CA GLY A 329 0.22 18.51 9.10
C GLY A 329 0.13 17.66 7.82
N THR A 330 1.22 17.71 7.07
CA THR A 330 1.36 17.08 5.75
C THR A 330 1.57 15.56 5.79
N LYS A 331 1.71 15.01 7.00
CA LYS A 331 1.81 13.58 7.28
C LYS A 331 0.94 13.26 8.50
N ARG A 332 -0.09 12.46 8.30
CA ARG A 332 -1.05 12.07 9.36
C ARG A 332 -1.15 10.56 9.45
N ARG A 333 -1.68 10.05 10.57
CA ARG A 333 -1.99 8.62 10.68
C ARG A 333 -3.18 8.27 9.81
N ILE A 334 -3.19 7.05 9.28
CA ILE A 334 -4.39 6.53 8.59
C ILE A 334 -5.57 6.44 9.56
N THR A 335 -5.33 6.08 10.82
CA THR A 335 -6.36 6.08 11.87
C THR A 335 -6.98 7.47 12.08
N THR A 336 -6.19 8.55 11.99
CA THR A 336 -6.70 9.93 12.01
C THR A 336 -7.60 10.22 10.80
N ILE A 337 -7.21 9.77 9.60
CA ILE A 337 -8.04 9.91 8.40
C ILE A 337 -9.34 9.11 8.50
N ASN A 338 -9.28 7.89 9.02
CA ASN A 338 -10.47 7.06 9.23
C ASN A 338 -11.47 7.75 10.16
N ARG A 339 -11.00 8.34 11.27
CA ARG A 339 -11.84 9.11 12.19
C ARG A 339 -12.47 10.33 11.50
N TRP A 340 -11.67 11.11 10.76
CA TRP A 340 -12.17 12.24 9.98
C TRP A 340 -13.26 11.81 8.99
N LEU A 341 -13.05 10.70 8.27
CA LEU A 341 -14.03 10.16 7.32
C LEU A 341 -15.35 9.76 8.00
N ILE A 342 -15.27 9.11 9.17
CA ILE A 342 -16.45 8.75 9.97
C ILE A 342 -17.22 10.00 10.41
N GLU A 343 -16.52 11.01 10.92
CA GLU A 343 -17.12 12.28 11.36
C GLU A 343 -17.82 13.03 10.22
N HIS A 344 -17.37 12.83 8.97
CA HIS A 344 -17.98 13.41 7.77
C HIS A 344 -18.99 12.47 7.07
N GLY A 345 -19.38 11.36 7.72
CA GLY A 345 -20.46 10.48 7.25
C GLY A 345 -20.07 9.49 6.16
N TYR A 346 -18.78 9.21 5.97
CA TYR A 346 -18.31 8.22 4.99
C TYR A 346 -18.28 6.80 5.56
N ASP A 347 -18.63 5.81 4.73
CA ASP A 347 -18.59 4.40 5.10
C ASP A 347 -17.15 3.85 5.05
N ILE A 348 -16.52 3.84 6.22
CA ILE A 348 -15.13 3.40 6.36
C ILE A 348 -14.97 1.89 6.19
N ALA A 349 -15.96 1.09 6.57
CA ALA A 349 -15.90 -0.36 6.49
C ALA A 349 -15.91 -0.81 5.02
N LYS A 350 -16.76 -0.17 4.21
CA LYS A 350 -16.77 -0.37 2.76
C LYS A 350 -15.45 0.07 2.12
N LEU A 351 -14.92 1.24 2.48
CA LEU A 351 -13.65 1.72 1.92
C LEU A 351 -12.51 0.73 2.18
N TRP A 352 -12.38 0.22 3.42
CA TRP A 352 -11.35 -0.77 3.75
C TRP A 352 -11.56 -2.11 3.06
N THR A 353 -12.82 -2.56 2.90
CA THR A 353 -13.13 -3.75 2.10
C THR A 353 -12.65 -3.59 0.65
N GLU A 354 -12.84 -2.41 0.05
CA GLU A 354 -12.36 -2.12 -1.30
C GLU A 354 -10.83 -1.98 -1.36
N ILE A 355 -10.18 -1.45 -0.30
CA ILE A 355 -8.71 -1.38 -0.19
C ILE A 355 -8.11 -2.80 -0.12
N ASP A 356 -8.68 -3.67 0.72
CA ASP A 356 -8.25 -5.05 0.86
C ASP A 356 -8.38 -5.80 -0.47
N ASP A 357 -9.50 -5.63 -1.18
CA ASP A 357 -9.73 -6.23 -2.49
C ASP A 357 -8.65 -5.83 -3.52
N VAL A 358 -8.31 -4.55 -3.64
CA VAL A 358 -7.28 -4.11 -4.60
C VAL A 358 -5.89 -4.61 -4.20
N ILE A 359 -5.56 -4.68 -2.91
CA ILE A 359 -4.29 -5.24 -2.41
C ILE A 359 -4.19 -6.72 -2.78
N ILE A 360 -5.23 -7.50 -2.49
CA ILE A 360 -5.30 -8.94 -2.79
C ILE A 360 -5.16 -9.16 -4.29
N LYS A 361 -5.89 -8.43 -5.13
CA LYS A 361 -5.85 -8.56 -6.59
C LYS A 361 -4.50 -8.23 -7.20
N VAL A 362 -3.79 -7.22 -6.67
CA VAL A 362 -2.40 -6.92 -7.06
C VAL A 362 -1.49 -8.09 -6.72
N LEU A 363 -1.60 -8.61 -5.49
CA LEU A 363 -0.78 -9.74 -5.02
C LEU A 363 -1.05 -11.04 -5.81
N ILE A 364 -2.30 -11.32 -6.15
CA ILE A 364 -2.70 -12.45 -7.02
C ILE A 364 -2.03 -12.35 -8.40
N SER A 365 -1.87 -11.14 -8.95
CA SER A 365 -1.25 -10.98 -10.28
C SER A 365 0.21 -11.45 -10.34
N ALA A 366 0.91 -11.46 -9.21
CA ALA A 366 2.29 -11.92 -9.07
C ALA A 366 2.41 -13.34 -8.48
N HIS A 367 1.36 -13.83 -7.83
CA HIS A 367 1.37 -15.09 -7.08
C HIS A 367 1.94 -16.30 -7.86
N PRO A 368 1.60 -16.54 -9.15
CA PRO A 368 2.16 -17.67 -9.89
C PRO A 368 3.70 -17.64 -9.98
N ILE A 369 4.27 -16.45 -10.20
CA ILE A 369 5.73 -16.27 -10.31
C ILE A 369 6.39 -16.41 -8.94
N LEU A 370 5.82 -15.78 -7.90
CA LEU A 370 6.32 -15.90 -6.52
C LEU A 370 6.34 -17.36 -6.08
N LYS A 371 5.24 -18.08 -6.28
CA LYS A 371 5.12 -19.49 -5.90
C LYS A 371 6.10 -20.38 -6.65
N HIS A 372 6.27 -20.15 -7.96
CA HIS A 372 7.25 -20.88 -8.76
C HIS A 372 8.68 -20.65 -8.25
N ASN A 373 9.08 -19.39 -8.10
CA ASN A 373 10.41 -19.01 -7.65
C ASN A 373 10.69 -19.52 -6.23
N TYR A 374 9.72 -19.39 -5.33
CA TYR A 374 9.84 -19.88 -3.95
C TYR A 374 10.10 -21.40 -3.93
N ARG A 375 9.31 -22.19 -4.66
CA ARG A 375 9.49 -23.66 -4.72
C ARG A 375 10.83 -24.05 -5.34
N ALA A 376 11.31 -23.29 -6.32
CA ALA A 376 12.62 -23.51 -6.93
C ALA A 376 13.77 -23.20 -5.95
N CYS A 377 13.65 -22.15 -5.14
CA CYS A 377 14.68 -21.76 -4.16
C CYS A 377 14.65 -22.65 -2.91
N PHE A 378 13.47 -23.14 -2.52
CA PHE A 378 13.25 -23.82 -1.25
C PHE A 378 12.58 -25.20 -1.39
N PRO A 379 13.16 -26.14 -2.15
CA PRO A 379 12.54 -27.45 -2.39
C PRO A 379 12.33 -28.27 -1.12
N ASN A 380 13.10 -28.00 -0.06
CA ASN A 380 13.09 -28.75 1.19
C ASN A 380 12.44 -28.00 2.38
N HIS A 381 11.73 -26.88 2.13
CA HIS A 381 10.96 -26.16 3.15
C HIS A 381 9.51 -26.62 3.14
N TYR A 382 9.19 -27.55 4.04
CA TYR A 382 7.86 -28.17 4.16
C TYR A 382 7.07 -27.67 5.39
N ARG A 383 7.71 -26.92 6.30
CA ARG A 383 7.09 -26.35 7.50
C ARG A 383 7.29 -24.84 7.54
N GLY A 384 6.20 -24.10 7.37
CA GLY A 384 6.22 -22.63 7.37
C GLY A 384 6.88 -22.03 6.13
N SER A 385 6.89 -20.70 6.07
CA SER A 385 7.56 -19.95 5.00
C SER A 385 8.96 -19.50 5.43
N ALA A 386 9.94 -19.70 4.55
CA ALA A 386 11.28 -19.15 4.64
C ALA A 386 11.32 -17.65 4.34
N CYS A 387 10.31 -17.15 3.63
CA CYS A 387 10.20 -15.75 3.27
C CYS A 387 9.01 -15.10 3.97
N PHE A 388 9.18 -13.86 4.37
CA PHE A 388 8.11 -12.92 4.67
C PHE A 388 8.48 -11.59 4.04
N GLU A 389 7.53 -10.69 3.80
CA GLU A 389 7.88 -9.40 3.20
C GLU A 389 6.87 -8.33 3.61
N ILE A 390 7.38 -7.16 4.01
CA ILE A 390 6.57 -5.98 4.31
C ILE A 390 6.57 -5.08 3.09
N LEU A 391 5.43 -4.95 2.45
CA LEU A 391 5.20 -4.11 1.29
C LEU A 391 4.57 -2.78 1.72
N GLY A 392 5.00 -1.69 1.08
CA GLY A 392 4.33 -0.39 1.17
C GLY A 392 3.49 -0.14 -0.06
N PHE A 393 2.16 -0.26 0.07
CA PHE A 393 1.21 0.10 -0.99
C PHE A 393 0.94 1.60 -0.95
N ASP A 394 1.03 2.25 -2.11
CA ASP A 394 0.66 3.65 -2.29
C ASP A 394 -0.70 3.69 -2.97
N ILE A 395 -1.74 4.06 -2.23
CA ILE A 395 -3.14 4.04 -2.67
C ILE A 395 -3.69 5.46 -2.67
N LEU A 396 -4.25 5.87 -3.80
CA LEU A 396 -4.97 7.13 -3.95
C LEU A 396 -6.47 6.85 -3.94
N ILE A 397 -7.24 7.62 -3.17
CA ILE A 397 -8.70 7.54 -3.21
C ILE A 397 -9.22 8.55 -4.22
N ASP A 398 -10.10 8.14 -5.13
CA ASP A 398 -10.74 9.05 -6.08
C ASP A 398 -11.95 9.78 -5.45
N ARG A 399 -12.50 10.79 -6.14
CA ARG A 399 -13.66 11.57 -5.66
C ARG A 399 -14.91 10.71 -5.37
N LYS A 400 -14.99 9.49 -5.92
CA LYS A 400 -16.08 8.53 -5.68
C LYS A 400 -15.75 7.50 -4.60
N LEU A 401 -14.70 7.75 -3.81
CA LEU A 401 -14.18 6.87 -2.76
C LEU A 401 -13.71 5.51 -3.29
N LYS A 402 -13.24 5.44 -4.54
CA LYS A 402 -12.64 4.24 -5.10
C LYS A 402 -11.12 4.24 -4.88
N PRO A 403 -10.54 3.18 -4.31
CA PRO A 403 -9.10 3.07 -4.15
C PRO A 403 -8.43 2.77 -5.49
N CYS A 404 -7.37 3.52 -5.79
CA CYS A 404 -6.51 3.33 -6.95
C CYS A 404 -5.07 3.05 -6.51
N VAL A 405 -4.50 1.94 -6.96
CA VAL A 405 -3.11 1.59 -6.63
C VAL A 405 -2.16 2.39 -7.54
N LEU A 406 -1.23 3.14 -6.93
CA LEU A 406 -0.23 3.94 -7.63
C LEU A 406 1.08 3.18 -7.83
N GLU A 407 1.57 2.54 -6.78
CA GLU A 407 2.79 1.73 -6.76
C GLU A 407 2.82 0.78 -5.55
N VAL A 408 3.69 -0.23 -5.61
CA VAL A 408 4.00 -1.12 -4.49
C VAL A 408 5.50 -1.04 -4.23
N ASN A 409 5.88 -0.80 -2.99
CA ASN A 409 7.27 -0.67 -2.56
C ASN A 409 7.71 -1.94 -1.81
N HIS A 410 8.68 -2.69 -2.36
CA HIS A 410 9.26 -3.87 -1.70
C HIS A 410 10.12 -3.53 -0.47
N SER A 411 10.65 -2.31 -0.43
CA SER A 411 11.45 -1.78 0.67
C SER A 411 10.92 -0.39 1.04
N PRO A 412 9.78 -0.30 1.73
CA PRO A 412 9.28 0.99 2.20
C PRO A 412 10.28 1.59 3.20
N SER A 413 10.38 2.92 3.23
CA SER A 413 11.27 3.58 4.20
C SER A 413 10.75 3.36 5.62
N PHE A 414 11.60 2.74 6.45
CA PHE A 414 11.39 2.61 7.89
C PHE A 414 12.12 3.68 8.72
N THR A 415 12.51 4.79 8.09
CA THR A 415 13.10 5.94 8.80
C THR A 415 12.08 6.53 9.78
N THR A 416 12.50 6.81 11.01
CA THR A 416 11.65 7.36 12.07
C THR A 416 12.07 8.80 12.41
N ASP A 417 11.77 9.74 11.50
CA ASP A 417 12.14 11.17 11.64
C ASP A 417 11.25 11.94 12.63
N SER A 418 10.04 11.42 12.90
CA SER A 418 9.08 11.99 13.84
C SER A 418 8.56 10.95 14.83
N LYS A 419 7.90 11.41 15.90
CA LYS A 419 7.21 10.54 16.85
C LYS A 419 6.13 9.70 16.15
N LEU A 420 5.29 10.33 15.33
CA LEU A 420 4.34 9.63 14.46
C LEU A 420 4.98 8.50 13.63
N ASP A 421 6.10 8.77 12.92
CA ASP A 421 6.78 7.72 12.16
C ASP A 421 7.26 6.59 13.07
N ARG A 422 7.82 6.93 14.24
CA ARG A 422 8.34 5.97 15.21
C ARG A 422 7.24 5.08 15.76
N ASP A 423 6.14 5.65 16.20
CA ASP A 423 5.04 4.91 16.82
C ASP A 423 4.44 3.88 15.86
N ILE A 424 4.25 4.24 14.58
CA ILE A 424 3.72 3.33 13.57
C ILE A 424 4.76 2.27 13.18
N LYS A 425 6.00 2.69 12.87
CA LYS A 425 7.00 1.78 12.29
C LYS A 425 7.60 0.85 13.33
N ASP A 426 7.83 1.31 14.56
CA ASP A 426 8.30 0.43 15.63
C ASP A 426 7.26 -0.66 15.94
N ALA A 427 5.97 -0.30 16.00
CA ALA A 427 4.88 -1.25 16.21
C ALA A 427 4.72 -2.23 15.03
N LEU A 428 4.72 -1.73 13.79
CA LEU A 428 4.63 -2.54 12.57
C LEU A 428 5.72 -3.63 12.53
N ILE A 429 6.98 -3.25 12.78
CA ILE A 429 8.10 -4.18 12.72
C ILE A 429 8.04 -5.18 13.88
N TYR A 430 7.70 -4.71 15.08
CA TYR A 430 7.51 -5.56 16.25
C TYR A 430 6.42 -6.61 16.00
N ASP A 431 5.24 -6.17 15.55
CA ASP A 431 4.09 -7.05 15.28
C ASP A 431 4.41 -8.04 14.15
N THR A 432 5.15 -7.60 13.12
CA THR A 432 5.57 -8.49 12.03
C THR A 432 6.52 -9.58 12.54
N LEU A 433 7.55 -9.21 13.32
CA LEU A 433 8.48 -10.18 13.88
C LEU A 433 7.82 -11.12 14.89
N LEU A 434 6.80 -10.65 15.61
CA LEU A 434 6.01 -11.49 16.53
C LEU A 434 5.09 -12.48 15.79
N LEU A 435 4.60 -12.10 14.61
CA LEU A 435 3.76 -12.94 13.77
C LEU A 435 4.56 -14.07 13.07
N MET A 436 5.88 -13.94 12.95
CA MET A 436 6.77 -14.88 12.25
C MET A 436 7.27 -16.00 13.16
#